data_AF-A0A1M6K8L5-F1
#
_entry.id   AF-A0A1M6K8L5-F1
#
_cell.length_a   1.000
_cell.length_b   1.000
_cell.length_c   1.000
_cell.angle_alpha   90.00
_cell.angle_beta   90.00
_cell.angle_gamma   90.00
#
_symmetry.space_group_name_H-M   'P 1'
#
loop_
_entity.id
_entity.type
_entity.pdbx_description
1 polymer ?
#
loop_
_entity_poly.entity_id
_entity_poly.type
_entity_poly.pdbx_seq_one_letter_code
_entity_poly.pdbx_strand_id
1 'polypeptide(L)'
;MRKKVAFRNIFLIIEVTTVSLISYNTEKGGTYVQNRHRKAKDLVGNSDDLKCVFGFIKYQKDKQALRDFIYKNEKLFSNVPVETCQAIQEVTHLSEIEKYIEKEQEGVNMCVAIQEMIEDGRAEGRNEGRSEGEVRKLIEQTCKKLRKRQTSETIADALEEDPAYIQSIVKVAQKYAPDYDLDLIFQNFFK
;
A
#
# COMPACT_ATOMS: atom_id res chain seq x y z
N MET A 1 -1.55 -3.78 17.22
CA MET A 1 -2.17 -2.44 17.42
C MET A 1 -1.15 -1.37 17.02
N ARG A 2 -1.59 -0.26 16.40
CA ARG A 2 -0.83 0.91 15.88
C ARG A 2 -0.50 0.90 14.37
N LYS A 3 -1.49 1.22 13.53
CA LYS A 3 -1.31 1.91 12.22
C LYS A 3 -2.48 2.86 11.95
N LYS A 4 -2.77 3.80 12.86
CA LYS A 4 -3.85 4.81 12.69
C LYS A 4 -3.42 6.27 12.90
N VAL A 5 -2.13 6.59 12.87
CA VAL A 5 -1.64 7.97 13.18
C VAL A 5 -0.92 8.66 12.01
N ALA A 6 -0.82 8.05 10.82
CA ALA A 6 0.00 8.60 9.73
C ALA A 6 -0.67 9.68 8.85
N PHE A 7 -1.90 10.14 9.14
CA PHE A 7 -2.62 11.07 8.25
C PHE A 7 -2.78 12.50 8.76
N ARG A 8 -2.24 12.84 9.94
CA ARG A 8 -2.52 14.13 10.59
C ARG A 8 -1.35 15.13 10.64
N ASN A 9 -0.15 14.78 10.15
CA ASN A 9 1.02 15.66 10.19
C ASN A 9 1.50 16.21 8.83
N ILE A 10 0.79 15.94 7.73
CA ILE A 10 1.19 16.43 6.39
C ILE A 10 0.89 17.92 6.21
N PHE A 11 -0.08 18.49 6.95
CA PHE A 11 -0.52 19.86 6.72
C PHE A 11 0.38 20.94 7.35
N LEU A 12 1.16 20.61 8.39
CA LEU A 12 1.97 21.63 9.09
C LEU A 12 3.39 21.79 8.53
N ILE A 13 3.91 20.80 7.79
CA ILE A 13 5.31 20.83 7.32
C ILE A 13 5.44 21.66 6.04
N ILE A 14 4.41 21.70 5.19
CA ILE A 14 4.46 22.36 3.87
C ILE A 14 4.48 23.90 3.99
N GLU A 15 3.71 24.49 4.90
CA GLU A 15 3.71 25.97 5.05
C GLU A 15 4.94 26.49 5.79
N VAL A 16 5.48 25.74 6.75
CA VAL A 16 6.61 26.23 7.58
C VAL A 16 7.95 26.12 6.86
N THR A 17 8.16 25.08 6.05
CA THR A 17 9.41 24.92 5.29
C THR A 17 9.51 25.85 4.09
N THR A 18 8.40 26.07 3.38
CA THR A 18 8.40 26.96 2.21
C THR A 18 8.68 28.42 2.61
N VAL A 19 8.07 28.91 3.70
CA VAL A 19 8.30 30.27 4.19
C VAL A 19 9.72 30.43 4.76
N SER A 20 10.23 29.44 5.50
CA SER A 20 11.59 29.51 6.08
C SER A 20 12.70 29.47 5.01
N LEU A 21 12.53 28.69 3.94
CA LEU A 21 13.50 28.62 2.83
C LEU A 21 13.54 29.91 1.99
N ILE A 22 12.42 30.62 1.88
CA ILE A 22 12.33 31.88 1.13
C ILE A 22 12.97 33.03 1.92
N SER A 23 12.74 33.12 3.23
CA SER A 23 13.38 34.13 4.10
C SER A 23 14.87 33.88 4.28
N TYR A 24 15.31 32.63 4.43
CA TYR A 24 16.74 32.34 4.61
C TYR A 24 17.59 32.63 3.35
N ASN A 25 17.00 32.48 2.15
CA ASN A 25 17.69 32.76 0.89
C ASN A 25 17.79 34.25 0.54
N THR A 26 16.90 35.10 1.07
CA THR A 26 16.93 36.55 0.79
C THR A 26 17.95 37.30 1.65
N GLU A 27 18.31 36.77 2.83
CA GLU A 27 19.20 37.44 3.78
C GLU A 27 20.70 37.16 3.59
N LYS A 28 21.09 36.07 2.91
CA LYS A 28 22.50 35.71 2.74
C LYS A 28 22.89 35.62 1.27
N GLY A 29 23.33 36.74 0.71
CA GLY A 29 24.07 36.75 -0.54
C GLY A 29 25.28 35.81 -0.46
N GLY A 30 25.26 34.70 -1.20
CA GLY A 30 26.33 33.71 -1.14
C GLY A 30 26.14 32.47 -2.02
N THR A 31 26.81 32.51 -3.18
CA THR A 31 27.54 31.42 -3.89
C THR A 31 26.96 30.01 -4.02
N TYR A 32 26.81 29.62 -5.29
CA TYR A 32 26.56 28.30 -5.88
C TYR A 32 27.02 27.08 -5.07
N VAL A 33 26.04 26.31 -4.62
CA VAL A 33 26.19 24.87 -4.36
C VAL A 33 25.79 24.16 -5.65
N GLN A 34 26.68 23.31 -6.18
CA GLN A 34 26.36 22.37 -7.27
C GLN A 34 25.32 21.36 -6.78
N ASN A 35 24.04 21.78 -6.75
CA ASN A 35 22.95 20.87 -6.95
C ASN A 35 23.08 20.34 -8.37
N ARG A 36 23.04 19.01 -8.53
CA ARG A 36 22.95 18.39 -9.86
C ARG A 36 21.65 18.86 -10.49
N HIS A 37 21.73 20.00 -11.16
CA HIS A 37 20.77 20.48 -12.12
C HIS A 37 20.75 19.45 -13.26
N ARG A 38 19.86 18.45 -13.18
CA ARG A 38 19.14 18.11 -14.40
C ARG A 38 18.42 19.40 -14.78
N LYS A 39 18.90 20.01 -15.87
CA LYS A 39 18.43 21.32 -16.30
C LYS A 39 16.93 21.21 -16.50
N ALA A 40 16.18 22.18 -16.01
CA ALA A 40 14.78 22.42 -16.38
C ALA A 40 14.57 22.62 -17.91
N LYS A 41 15.63 22.51 -18.71
CA LYS A 41 15.62 22.56 -20.18
C LYS A 41 15.04 21.30 -20.83
N ASP A 42 14.91 20.22 -20.08
CA ASP A 42 14.30 18.97 -20.58
C ASP A 42 12.79 18.90 -20.28
N LEU A 43 12.21 19.91 -19.59
CA LEU A 43 10.77 20.02 -19.31
C LEU A 43 9.93 20.47 -20.51
N VAL A 44 10.52 20.54 -21.70
CA VAL A 44 9.79 20.64 -22.98
C VAL A 44 9.66 19.24 -23.61
N GLY A 45 9.42 18.23 -22.77
CA GLY A 45 8.74 17.01 -23.19
C GLY A 45 7.34 17.39 -23.67
N ASN A 46 6.86 16.71 -24.70
CA ASN A 46 5.65 17.06 -25.45
C ASN A 46 4.45 17.37 -24.52
N SER A 47 3.44 18.10 -25.00
CA SER A 47 2.19 18.39 -24.24
C SER A 47 1.62 17.14 -23.53
N ASP A 48 1.92 15.98 -24.09
CA ASP A 48 1.52 14.65 -23.65
C ASP A 48 2.22 14.20 -22.34
N ASP A 49 3.52 14.42 -22.15
CA ASP A 49 4.20 14.09 -20.87
C ASP A 49 3.61 14.87 -19.70
N LEU A 50 3.35 16.16 -19.92
CA LEU A 50 2.68 17.01 -18.93
C LEU A 50 1.24 16.56 -18.68
N LYS A 51 0.49 16.15 -19.71
CA LYS A 51 -0.86 15.58 -19.53
C LYS A 51 -0.81 14.30 -18.70
N CYS A 52 0.21 13.45 -18.87
CA CYS A 52 0.43 12.29 -18.03
C CYS A 52 0.61 12.71 -16.57
N VAL A 53 1.62 13.54 -16.28
CA VAL A 53 1.95 13.99 -14.92
C VAL A 53 0.76 14.65 -14.24
N PHE A 54 0.13 15.64 -14.89
CA PHE A 54 -1.01 16.36 -14.32
C PHE A 54 -2.26 15.49 -14.19
N GLY A 55 -2.45 14.53 -15.09
CA GLY A 55 -3.53 13.55 -14.98
C GLY A 55 -3.42 12.72 -13.70
N PHE A 56 -2.22 12.19 -13.42
CA PHE A 56 -1.94 11.47 -12.18
C PHE A 56 -2.13 12.36 -10.94
N ILE A 57 -1.62 13.60 -10.96
CA ILE A 57 -1.81 14.56 -9.84
C ILE A 57 -3.28 14.86 -9.60
N LYS A 58 -4.05 15.11 -10.66
CA LYS A 58 -5.47 15.48 -10.60
C LYS A 58 -6.32 14.36 -10.02
N TYR A 59 -6.09 13.13 -10.45
CA TYR A 59 -6.93 11.98 -10.07
C TYR A 59 -6.31 11.09 -8.97
N GLN A 60 -5.18 11.49 -8.37
CA GLN A 60 -4.45 10.69 -7.37
C GLN A 60 -5.29 10.14 -6.19
N LYS A 61 -6.39 10.81 -5.83
CA LYS A 61 -7.26 10.39 -4.69
C LYS A 61 -8.45 9.55 -5.14
N ASP A 62 -8.72 9.47 -6.44
CA ASP A 62 -9.83 8.73 -7.01
C ASP A 62 -9.29 7.69 -7.99
N LYS A 63 -9.11 6.47 -7.49
CA LYS A 63 -8.57 5.34 -8.25
C LYS A 63 -9.40 5.03 -9.50
N GLN A 64 -10.72 5.17 -9.43
CA GLN A 64 -11.60 4.87 -10.55
C GLN A 64 -11.49 5.97 -11.61
N ALA A 65 -11.50 7.24 -11.20
CA ALA A 65 -11.32 8.34 -12.14
C ALA A 65 -9.94 8.32 -12.81
N LEU A 66 -8.88 7.98 -12.07
CA LEU A 66 -7.53 7.83 -12.63
C LEU A 66 -7.48 6.69 -13.65
N ARG A 67 -8.05 5.54 -13.31
CA ARG A 67 -8.17 4.39 -14.21
C ARG A 67 -8.92 4.76 -15.50
N ASP A 68 -10.08 5.38 -15.37
CA ASP A 68 -10.91 5.80 -16.51
C ASP A 68 -10.19 6.81 -17.38
N PHE A 69 -9.47 7.77 -16.77
CA PHE A 69 -8.66 8.74 -17.48
C PHE A 69 -7.57 8.07 -18.32
N ILE A 70 -6.88 7.07 -17.76
CA ILE A 70 -5.81 6.37 -18.45
C ILE A 70 -6.35 5.56 -19.64
N TYR A 71 -7.40 4.77 -19.45
CA TYR A 71 -7.99 3.99 -20.56
C TYR A 71 -8.62 4.86 -21.64
N LYS A 72 -9.26 5.98 -21.29
CA LYS A 72 -9.81 6.92 -22.28
C LYS A 72 -8.71 7.59 -23.12
N ASN A 73 -7.49 7.66 -22.60
CA ASN A 73 -6.33 8.23 -23.28
C ASN A 73 -5.29 7.16 -23.61
N GLU A 74 -5.71 5.95 -24.01
CA GLU A 74 -4.81 4.80 -24.23
C GLU A 74 -3.56 5.14 -25.05
N LYS A 75 -3.68 5.90 -26.15
CA LYS A 75 -2.54 6.30 -26.99
C LYS A 75 -1.49 7.14 -26.24
N LEU A 76 -1.93 7.92 -25.26
CA LEU A 76 -1.05 8.72 -24.39
C LEU A 76 -0.31 7.84 -23.39
N PHE A 77 -0.93 6.73 -22.99
CA PHE A 77 -0.46 5.85 -21.91
C PHE A 77 0.11 4.51 -22.38
N SER A 78 0.10 4.23 -23.67
CA SER A 78 0.62 2.98 -24.24
C SER A 78 2.14 2.90 -24.21
N ASN A 79 2.83 4.04 -24.15
CA ASN A 79 4.28 4.12 -24.02
C ASN A 79 4.71 5.44 -23.36
N VAL A 80 4.63 5.51 -22.04
CA VAL A 80 5.03 6.69 -21.25
C VAL A 80 6.53 6.64 -20.98
N PRO A 81 7.33 7.67 -21.34
CA PRO A 81 8.76 7.67 -21.09
C PRO A 81 9.11 7.42 -19.63
N VAL A 82 10.21 6.72 -19.37
CA VAL A 82 10.66 6.39 -18.00
C VAL A 82 10.85 7.66 -17.16
N GLU A 83 11.36 8.74 -17.75
CA GLU A 83 11.53 10.04 -17.08
C GLU A 83 10.18 10.63 -16.64
N THR A 84 9.15 10.50 -17.47
CA THR A 84 7.78 10.94 -17.15
C THR A 84 7.21 10.07 -16.01
N CYS A 85 7.50 8.77 -15.99
CA CYS A 85 7.11 7.86 -14.90
C CYS A 85 7.80 8.23 -13.57
N GLN A 86 9.10 8.54 -13.62
CA GLN A 86 9.87 9.03 -12.45
C GLN A 86 9.28 10.34 -11.91
N ALA A 87 8.94 11.28 -12.80
CA ALA A 87 8.29 12.52 -12.40
C ALA A 87 6.95 12.24 -11.71
N ILE A 88 6.12 11.34 -12.24
CA ILE A 88 4.86 10.91 -11.61
C ILE A 88 5.14 10.35 -10.20
N GLN A 89 6.09 9.43 -10.05
CA GLN A 89 6.46 8.83 -8.76
C GLN A 89 6.86 9.87 -7.73
N GLU A 90 7.70 10.83 -8.11
CA GLU A 90 8.18 11.89 -7.21
C GLU A 90 7.04 12.80 -6.75
N VAL A 91 6.16 13.23 -7.67
CA VAL A 91 5.12 14.22 -7.36
C VAL A 91 3.86 13.62 -6.73
N THR A 92 3.57 12.33 -6.96
CA THR A 92 2.41 11.65 -6.37
C THR A 92 2.77 10.74 -5.21
N HIS A 93 4.07 10.50 -4.96
CA HIS A 93 4.59 9.53 -3.99
C HIS A 93 4.07 8.10 -4.24
N LEU A 94 3.87 7.72 -5.50
CA LEU A 94 3.40 6.39 -5.92
C LEU A 94 4.59 5.48 -6.26
N SER A 95 5.35 5.08 -5.25
CA SER A 95 6.53 4.22 -5.40
C SER A 95 6.24 2.85 -6.05
N GLU A 96 4.99 2.40 -5.97
CA GLU A 96 4.54 1.12 -6.47
C GLU A 96 4.66 0.97 -7.99
N ILE A 97 4.69 2.10 -8.72
CA ILE A 97 4.86 2.11 -10.18
C ILE A 97 6.22 1.52 -10.58
N GLU A 98 7.27 1.64 -9.74
CA GLU A 98 8.62 1.15 -10.06
C GLU A 98 8.66 -0.35 -10.38
N LYS A 99 7.76 -1.14 -9.78
CA LYS A 99 7.67 -2.59 -10.01
C LYS A 99 7.31 -2.93 -11.46
N TYR A 100 6.64 -2.02 -12.14
CA TYR A 100 6.13 -2.18 -13.51
C TYR A 100 6.96 -1.39 -14.54
N ILE A 101 8.09 -0.80 -14.11
CA ILE A 101 9.07 -0.20 -15.01
C ILE A 101 10.11 -1.27 -15.37
N GLU A 102 10.06 -1.74 -16.61
CA GLU A 102 11.08 -2.65 -17.12
C GLU A 102 12.40 -1.90 -17.35
N LYS A 103 13.50 -2.40 -16.75
CA LYS A 103 14.81 -1.73 -16.77
C LYS A 103 15.44 -1.59 -18.16
N GLU A 104 14.96 -2.36 -19.13
CA GLU A 104 15.50 -2.41 -20.50
C GLU A 104 14.64 -1.64 -21.51
N GLN A 105 13.49 -1.08 -21.09
CA GLN A 105 12.60 -0.32 -21.98
C GLN A 105 12.75 1.21 -21.78
N GLU A 106 12.63 1.96 -22.88
CA GLU A 106 12.66 3.44 -22.87
C GLU A 106 11.34 4.07 -22.37
N GLY A 107 10.28 3.28 -22.28
CA GLY A 107 8.98 3.71 -21.79
C GLY A 107 8.15 2.55 -21.26
N VAL A 108 7.01 2.89 -20.66
CA VAL A 108 6.16 1.97 -19.90
C VAL A 108 4.75 2.04 -20.47
N ASN A 109 4.17 0.88 -20.76
CA ASN A 109 2.76 0.80 -21.06
C ASN A 109 1.95 0.89 -19.75
N MET A 110 1.51 2.09 -19.41
CA MET A 110 0.77 2.35 -18.18
C MET A 110 -0.61 1.69 -18.15
N CYS A 111 -1.19 1.38 -19.31
CA CYS A 111 -2.45 0.63 -19.36
C CYS A 111 -2.25 -0.81 -18.88
N VAL A 112 -1.15 -1.44 -19.29
CA VAL A 112 -0.77 -2.80 -18.86
C VAL A 112 -0.34 -2.79 -17.40
N ALA A 113 0.54 -1.87 -16.99
CA ALA A 113 1.01 -1.76 -15.61
C ALA A 113 -0.14 -1.64 -14.60
N ILE A 114 -1.20 -0.88 -14.92
CA ILE A 114 -2.38 -0.75 -14.06
C ILE A 114 -3.22 -2.02 -14.04
N GLN A 115 -3.32 -2.76 -15.15
CA GLN A 115 -4.01 -4.06 -15.16
C GLN A 115 -3.29 -5.05 -14.25
N GLU A 116 -1.98 -5.18 -14.42
CA GLU A 116 -1.15 -6.07 -13.60
C GLU A 116 -1.26 -5.70 -12.11
N MET A 117 -1.17 -4.42 -11.76
CA MET A 117 -1.37 -3.96 -10.39
C MET A 117 -2.75 -4.33 -9.81
N ILE A 118 -3.81 -4.29 -10.63
CA ILE A 118 -5.15 -4.72 -10.21
C ILE A 118 -5.21 -6.24 -10.01
N GLU A 119 -4.63 -7.00 -10.93
CA GLU A 119 -4.57 -8.46 -10.86
C GLU A 119 -3.76 -8.94 -9.64
N ASP A 120 -2.61 -8.33 -9.39
CA ASP A 120 -1.75 -8.58 -8.23
C ASP A 120 -2.53 -8.30 -6.94
N GLY A 121 -3.15 -7.13 -6.82
CA GLY A 121 -3.96 -6.80 -5.63
C GLY A 121 -5.14 -7.75 -5.42
N ARG A 122 -5.74 -8.26 -6.50
CA ARG A 122 -6.78 -9.31 -6.41
C ARG A 122 -6.21 -10.64 -5.96
N ALA A 123 -5.01 -11.01 -6.42
CA ALA A 123 -4.36 -12.25 -6.05
C ALA A 123 -3.92 -12.22 -4.58
N GLU A 124 -3.29 -11.13 -4.14
CA GLU A 124 -2.91 -10.87 -2.75
C GLU A 124 -4.15 -10.93 -1.85
N GLY A 125 -5.20 -10.18 -2.17
CA GLY A 125 -6.43 -10.19 -1.38
C GLY A 125 -7.13 -11.55 -1.31
N ARG A 126 -7.06 -12.36 -2.37
CA ARG A 126 -7.58 -13.75 -2.36
C ARG A 126 -6.74 -14.65 -1.44
N ASN A 127 -5.43 -14.50 -1.47
CA ASN A 127 -4.52 -15.28 -0.63
C ASN A 127 -4.67 -14.90 0.84
N GLU A 128 -4.62 -13.60 1.16
CA GLU A 128 -4.85 -13.09 2.52
C GLU A 128 -6.21 -13.53 3.05
N GLY A 129 -7.28 -13.36 2.26
CA GLY A 129 -8.64 -13.76 2.66
C GLY A 129 -8.77 -15.26 2.90
N ARG A 130 -8.08 -16.11 2.13
CA ARG A 130 -8.06 -17.56 2.36
C ARG A 130 -7.35 -17.90 3.67
N SER A 131 -6.14 -17.38 3.88
CA SER A 131 -5.36 -17.63 5.10
C SER A 131 -6.07 -17.12 6.35
N GLU A 132 -6.64 -15.92 6.31
CA GLU A 132 -7.45 -15.40 7.41
C GLU A 132 -8.70 -16.27 7.67
N GLY A 133 -9.36 -16.73 6.60
CA GLY A 133 -10.53 -17.60 6.68
C GLY A 133 -10.22 -18.95 7.34
N GLU A 134 -9.09 -19.58 6.99
CA GLU A 134 -8.62 -20.83 7.58
C GLU A 134 -8.36 -20.67 9.08
N VAL A 135 -7.64 -19.61 9.49
CA VAL A 135 -7.37 -19.35 10.91
C VAL A 135 -8.64 -18.99 11.67
N ARG A 136 -9.55 -18.19 11.09
CA ARG A 136 -10.88 -17.92 11.69
C ARG A 136 -11.66 -19.20 11.93
N LYS A 137 -11.64 -20.11 10.95
CA LYS A 137 -12.35 -21.38 11.05
C LYS A 137 -11.76 -22.25 12.15
N LEU A 138 -10.44 -22.29 12.24
CA LEU A 138 -9.76 -23.04 13.28
C LEU A 138 -10.08 -22.50 14.67
N ILE A 139 -10.00 -21.18 14.87
CA ILE A 139 -10.39 -20.51 16.13
C ILE A 139 -11.84 -20.84 16.50
N GLU A 140 -12.77 -20.77 15.55
CA GLU A 140 -14.17 -21.13 15.77
C GLU A 140 -14.33 -22.57 16.27
N GLN A 141 -13.64 -23.52 15.62
CA GLN A 141 -13.67 -24.94 16.01
C GLN A 141 -13.04 -25.17 17.38
N THR A 142 -11.89 -24.55 17.67
CA THR A 142 -11.24 -24.60 18.98
C THR A 142 -12.16 -24.08 20.07
N CYS A 143 -12.81 -22.92 19.88
CA CYS A 143 -13.76 -22.36 20.86
C CYS A 143 -14.97 -23.28 21.08
N LYS A 144 -15.53 -23.87 20.01
CA LYS A 144 -16.63 -24.86 20.10
C LYS A 144 -16.23 -26.08 20.93
N LYS A 145 -15.00 -26.56 20.80
CA LYS A 145 -14.47 -27.70 21.56
C LYS A 145 -14.11 -27.33 23.01
N LEU A 146 -13.59 -26.13 23.25
CA LEU A 146 -13.36 -25.59 24.61
C LEU A 146 -14.68 -25.47 25.41
N ARG A 147 -15.78 -25.04 24.78
CA ARG A 147 -17.11 -25.04 25.41
C ARG A 147 -17.55 -26.43 25.87
N LYS A 148 -17.08 -27.48 25.19
CA LYS A 148 -17.30 -28.90 25.56
C LYS A 148 -16.26 -29.42 26.56
N ARG A 149 -15.45 -28.54 27.16
CA ARG A 149 -14.41 -28.85 28.16
C ARG A 149 -13.33 -29.80 27.65
N GLN A 150 -13.06 -29.80 26.34
CA GLN A 150 -11.96 -30.58 25.76
C GLN A 150 -10.62 -29.88 26.03
N THR A 151 -9.55 -30.68 26.25
CA THR A 151 -8.20 -30.15 26.44
C THR A 151 -7.57 -29.75 25.10
N SER A 152 -6.51 -28.94 25.17
CA SER A 152 -5.69 -28.55 24.01
C SER A 152 -5.22 -29.73 23.18
N GLU A 153 -4.76 -30.80 23.83
CA GLU A 153 -4.22 -32.00 23.18
C GLU A 153 -5.33 -32.75 22.42
N THR A 154 -6.48 -32.95 23.07
CA THR A 154 -7.64 -33.59 22.43
C THR A 154 -8.18 -32.74 21.26
N ILE A 155 -8.09 -31.41 21.37
CA ILE A 155 -8.51 -30.50 20.30
C ILE A 155 -7.56 -30.61 19.11
N ALA A 156 -6.25 -30.61 19.36
CA ALA A 156 -5.22 -30.73 18.33
C ALA A 156 -5.34 -32.04 17.55
N ASP A 157 -5.45 -33.16 18.26
CA ASP A 157 -5.65 -34.47 17.63
C ASP A 157 -6.95 -34.48 16.79
N ALA A 158 -8.03 -33.92 17.32
CA ALA A 158 -9.33 -33.94 16.64
C ALA A 158 -9.48 -32.90 15.51
N LEU A 159 -8.52 -32.00 15.35
CA LEU A 159 -8.44 -31.05 14.23
C LEU A 159 -7.28 -31.35 13.29
N GLU A 160 -6.48 -32.38 13.59
CA GLU A 160 -5.26 -32.74 12.86
C GLU A 160 -4.26 -31.57 12.77
N GLU A 161 -4.13 -30.83 13.87
CA GLU A 161 -3.31 -29.61 13.99
C GLU A 161 -2.16 -29.79 14.98
N ASP A 162 -1.14 -28.94 14.87
CA ASP A 162 -0.03 -28.91 15.84
C ASP A 162 -0.54 -28.54 17.26
N PRO A 163 -0.27 -29.38 18.28
CA PRO A 163 -0.65 -29.09 19.67
C PRO A 163 -0.14 -27.75 20.18
N ALA A 164 1.07 -27.33 19.78
CA ALA A 164 1.61 -26.03 20.21
C ALA A 164 0.84 -24.87 19.59
N TYR A 165 0.44 -25.00 18.32
CA TYR A 165 -0.39 -24.01 17.64
C TYR A 165 -1.79 -23.90 18.27
N ILE A 166 -2.48 -25.02 18.52
CA ILE A 166 -3.76 -25.02 19.23
C ILE A 166 -3.63 -24.40 20.63
N GLN A 167 -2.57 -24.71 21.37
CA GLN A 167 -2.34 -24.14 22.69
C GLN A 167 -2.22 -22.61 22.64
N SER A 168 -1.60 -22.07 21.59
CA SER A 168 -1.51 -20.62 21.38
C SER A 168 -2.90 -19.98 21.18
N ILE A 169 -3.79 -20.63 20.42
CA ILE A 169 -5.17 -20.19 20.23
C ILE A 169 -5.94 -20.28 21.54
N VAL A 170 -5.84 -21.40 22.27
CA VAL A 170 -6.52 -21.62 23.55
C VAL A 170 -6.13 -20.52 24.56
N LYS A 171 -4.84 -20.18 24.65
CA LYS A 171 -4.33 -19.14 25.54
C LYS A 171 -4.97 -17.76 25.27
N VAL A 172 -5.23 -17.43 24.00
CA VAL A 172 -5.93 -16.19 23.65
C VAL A 172 -7.42 -16.32 23.93
N ALA A 173 -8.03 -17.44 23.53
CA ALA A 173 -9.47 -17.70 23.67
C ALA A 173 -9.95 -17.68 25.12
N GLN A 174 -9.16 -18.21 26.06
CA GLN A 174 -9.48 -18.25 27.49
C GLN A 174 -9.75 -16.86 28.09
N LYS A 175 -9.17 -15.79 27.53
CA LYS A 175 -9.41 -14.41 27.99
C LYS A 175 -10.83 -13.92 27.72
N TYR A 176 -11.55 -14.59 26.82
CA TYR A 176 -12.89 -14.24 26.36
C TYR A 176 -13.92 -15.30 26.75
N ALA A 177 -13.56 -16.26 27.62
CA ALA A 177 -14.52 -17.20 28.16
C ALA A 177 -15.56 -16.50 29.06
N PRO A 178 -16.81 -17.01 29.15
CA PRO A 178 -17.33 -18.20 28.49
C PRO A 178 -17.90 -17.96 27.09
N ASP A 179 -18.07 -16.71 26.69
CA ASP A 179 -18.79 -16.35 25.45
C ASP A 179 -17.94 -16.57 24.20
N TYR A 180 -16.61 -16.49 24.31
CA TYR A 180 -15.62 -16.67 23.25
C TYR A 180 -15.92 -15.83 22.01
N ASP A 181 -15.80 -14.51 22.13
CA ASP A 181 -15.95 -13.57 21.02
C ASP A 181 -14.89 -13.83 19.94
N LEU A 182 -15.32 -14.36 18.78
CA LEU A 182 -14.44 -14.79 17.71
C LEU A 182 -13.67 -13.64 17.07
N ASP A 183 -14.29 -12.46 16.94
CA ASP A 183 -13.65 -11.31 16.31
C ASP A 183 -12.56 -10.74 17.22
N LEU A 184 -12.81 -10.66 18.51
CA LEU A 184 -11.79 -10.24 19.48
C LEU A 184 -10.67 -11.28 19.59
N ILE A 185 -10.98 -12.58 19.59
CA ILE A 185 -9.95 -13.62 19.63
C ILE A 185 -9.07 -13.55 18.38
N PHE A 186 -9.68 -13.52 17.19
CA PHE A 186 -8.95 -13.39 15.92
C PHE A 186 -8.06 -12.13 15.92
N GLN A 187 -8.61 -10.97 16.28
CA GLN A 187 -7.84 -9.73 16.32
C GLN A 187 -6.68 -9.75 17.32
N ASN A 188 -6.79 -10.50 18.43
CA ASN A 188 -5.72 -10.57 19.44
C ASN A 188 -4.77 -11.75 19.22
N PHE A 189 -5.12 -12.67 18.32
CA PHE A 189 -4.24 -13.76 17.91
C PHE A 189 -3.11 -13.27 16.99
N PHE A 190 -3.41 -12.31 16.10
CA PHE A 190 -2.44 -11.69 15.17
C PHE A 190 -1.76 -10.41 15.72
N LYS A 191 -1.97 -10.05 16.99
CA LYS A 191 -1.37 -8.86 17.61
C LYS A 191 -0.09 -9.18 18.36
#